data_AF-A0A178UJ05-F1
#
_entry.id   AF-A0A178UJ05-F1
#
_cell.length_a   1.000
_cell.length_b   1.000
_cell.length_c   1.000
_cell.angle_alpha   90.00
_cell.angle_beta   90.00
_cell.angle_gamma   90.00
#
_symmetry.space_group_name_H-M   'P 1'
#
loop_
_entity.id
_entity.type
_entity.pdbx_description
1 polymer ?
#
loop_
_entity_poly.entity_id
_entity_poly.type
_entity_poly.pdbx_seq_one_letter_code
_entity_poly.pdbx_strand_id
1 'polypeptide(L)'
;MMFRRYGRDGKDIEQEHFVFTLRSQQKEWRKIDVTGDSYTDVQGGIFIDGAIYYGGVEHKILARFDVRSEKVEFIKTQKDEIVNVYSWTFINHQGKLGGIEYNYFYKMRLWMQEREEYWNYMTCDVPCEWRDLFRGKRLSSPGEIYTGEVMLVSSRLESSKPFSVYYYDPIKESFRSAEVEGIADHEFRRIHGIGKRAREMLCFPGHIENIMFL
;
A
#
# COMPACT_ATOMS: atom_id res chain seq x y z
N MET A 1 -9.86 7.16 7.40
CA MET A 1 -9.85 6.18 8.50
C MET A 1 -8.66 6.51 9.39
N MET A 2 -8.85 6.75 10.69
CA MET A 2 -7.76 7.12 11.61
C MET A 2 -7.63 6.00 12.65
N PHE A 3 -6.49 5.34 12.72
CA PHE A 3 -6.29 4.19 13.62
C PHE A 3 -5.43 4.61 14.81
N ARG A 4 -6.00 4.46 16.01
CA ARG A 4 -5.32 4.74 17.28
C ARG A 4 -4.59 3.48 17.72
N ARG A 5 -3.26 3.53 17.74
CA ARG A 5 -2.40 2.45 18.23
C ARG A 5 -2.58 2.30 19.75
N TYR A 6 -3.10 1.18 20.22
CA TYR A 6 -3.03 0.81 21.65
C TYR A 6 -2.56 -0.64 21.82
N GLY A 7 -1.62 -0.79 22.75
CA GLY A 7 -1.06 -1.97 23.42
C GLY A 7 -1.27 -3.38 22.86
N ARG A 8 -0.13 -4.03 22.55
CA ARG A 8 0.01 -5.49 22.52
C ARG A 8 -0.27 -6.07 23.90
N ASP A 9 -1.46 -6.61 24.10
CA ASP A 9 -1.73 -7.68 25.06
C ASP A 9 -2.96 -8.43 24.55
N GLY A 10 -2.85 -9.77 24.43
CA GLY A 10 -3.82 -10.66 23.81
C GLY A 10 -5.14 -10.78 24.58
N LYS A 11 -5.88 -9.69 24.68
CA LYS A 11 -7.31 -9.67 24.96
C LYS A 11 -8.05 -9.67 23.63
N ASP A 12 -9.22 -10.28 23.59
CA ASP A 12 -10.16 -10.12 22.48
C ASP A 12 -10.40 -8.63 22.26
N ILE A 13 -9.75 -8.07 21.23
CA ILE A 13 -9.93 -6.67 20.87
C ILE A 13 -11.30 -6.60 20.19
N GLU A 14 -12.28 -6.04 20.90
CA GLU A 14 -13.54 -5.63 20.28
C GLU A 14 -13.23 -4.58 19.22
N GLN A 15 -13.37 -4.98 17.96
CA GLN A 15 -13.19 -4.07 16.84
C GLN A 15 -14.44 -3.25 16.63
N GLU A 16 -14.26 -1.96 16.43
CA GLU A 16 -15.33 -1.07 16.01
C GLU A 16 -15.02 -0.46 14.66
N HIS A 17 -16.01 -0.48 13.77
CA HIS A 17 -15.91 0.03 12.42
C HIS A 17 -16.83 1.24 12.28
N PHE A 18 -16.28 2.34 11.79
CA PHE A 18 -17.03 3.58 11.59
C PHE A 18 -16.86 4.12 10.18
N VAL A 19 -17.95 4.61 9.62
CA VAL A 19 -18.01 5.23 8.30
C VAL A 19 -18.37 6.70 8.44
N PHE A 20 -17.74 7.55 7.63
CA PHE A 20 -18.05 8.97 7.53
C PHE A 20 -18.30 9.35 6.07
N THR A 21 -19.45 9.94 5.79
CA THR A 21 -19.86 10.31 4.45
C THR A 21 -19.79 11.83 4.27
N LEU A 22 -18.81 12.31 3.52
CA LEU A 22 -18.52 13.75 3.38
C LEU A 22 -19.68 14.58 2.80
N ARG A 23 -20.47 13.99 1.88
CA ARG A 23 -21.61 14.66 1.22
C ARG A 23 -22.96 14.42 1.90
N SER A 24 -22.98 13.71 3.03
CA SER A 24 -24.20 13.52 3.81
C SER A 24 -24.62 14.84 4.46
N GLN A 25 -25.93 15.03 4.62
CA GLN A 25 -26.46 16.13 5.44
C GLN A 25 -26.06 15.93 6.91
N GLN A 26 -25.94 14.68 7.35
CA GLN A 26 -25.43 14.30 8.67
C GLN A 26 -23.92 14.07 8.59
N LYS A 27 -23.15 15.02 9.12
CA LYS A 27 -21.68 14.99 9.18
C LYS A 27 -21.19 14.32 10.46
N GLU A 28 -21.53 13.06 10.64
CA GLU A 28 -21.17 12.28 11.84
C GLU A 28 -20.58 10.91 11.48
N TRP A 29 -19.80 10.36 12.41
CA TRP A 29 -19.31 8.99 12.31
C TRP A 29 -20.43 8.03 12.68
N ARG A 30 -20.80 7.14 11.76
CA ARG A 30 -21.75 6.07 12.02
C ARG A 30 -21.03 4.76 12.21
N LYS A 31 -21.39 4.04 13.28
CA LYS A 31 -20.95 2.66 13.50
C LYS A 31 -21.60 1.73 12.48
N ILE A 32 -20.80 0.82 11.92
CA ILE A 32 -21.28 -0.29 11.09
C ILE A 32 -20.97 -1.60 11.81
N ASP A 33 -21.86 -2.57 11.65
CA ASP A 33 -21.65 -3.90 12.18
C ASP A 33 -20.84 -4.72 11.17
N VAL A 34 -19.71 -5.25 11.63
CA VAL A 34 -18.85 -6.14 10.85
C VAL A 34 -18.81 -7.48 11.54
N THR A 35 -19.15 -8.53 10.81
CA THR A 35 -19.10 -9.92 11.28
C THR A 35 -17.98 -10.65 10.57
N GLY A 36 -17.15 -11.37 11.33
CA GLY A 36 -16.07 -12.19 10.79
C GLY A 36 -14.81 -12.17 11.64
N ASP A 37 -13.67 -12.36 10.99
CA ASP A 37 -12.38 -12.50 11.68
C ASP A 37 -11.89 -11.18 12.28
N SER A 38 -11.31 -11.24 13.48
CA SER A 38 -10.74 -10.08 14.16
C SER A 38 -9.34 -9.74 13.64
N TYR A 39 -8.98 -8.46 13.69
CA TYR A 39 -7.65 -7.95 13.36
C TYR A 39 -7.25 -6.75 14.24
N THR A 40 -5.97 -6.40 14.24
CA THR A 40 -5.45 -5.36 15.14
C THR A 40 -4.92 -4.17 14.35
N ASP A 41 -3.93 -4.44 13.51
CA ASP A 41 -3.34 -3.47 12.59
C ASP A 41 -3.88 -3.71 11.17
N VAL A 42 -4.19 -2.62 10.46
CA VAL A 42 -4.51 -2.66 9.02
C VAL A 42 -3.39 -2.07 8.18
N GLN A 43 -3.16 -2.64 7.01
CA GLN A 43 -2.28 -2.11 5.97
C GLN A 43 -3.01 -2.03 4.63
N GLY A 44 -2.52 -1.18 3.73
CA GLY A 44 -3.17 -0.94 2.45
C GLY A 44 -4.27 0.11 2.52
N GLY A 45 -5.44 -0.21 1.99
CA GLY A 45 -6.55 0.73 1.78
C GLY A 45 -6.62 1.21 0.34
N ILE A 46 -6.41 0.30 -0.63
CA ILE A 46 -6.51 0.64 -2.05
C ILE A 46 -7.97 0.62 -2.50
N PHE A 47 -8.36 1.63 -3.27
CA PHE A 47 -9.71 1.73 -3.81
C PHE A 47 -9.76 1.19 -5.24
N ILE A 48 -10.60 0.17 -5.46
CA ILE A 48 -10.79 -0.50 -6.75
C ILE A 48 -12.28 -0.76 -6.93
N ASP A 49 -12.85 -0.27 -8.03
CA ASP A 49 -14.23 -0.52 -8.45
C ASP A 49 -15.29 -0.37 -7.33
N GLY A 50 -15.25 0.75 -6.59
CA GLY A 50 -16.23 1.01 -5.53
C GLY A 50 -15.99 0.26 -4.22
N ALA A 51 -14.88 -0.48 -4.10
CA ALA A 51 -14.50 -1.17 -2.87
C ALA A 51 -13.10 -0.76 -2.38
N ILE A 52 -12.90 -0.80 -1.06
CA ILE A 52 -11.61 -0.57 -0.42
C ILE A 52 -11.05 -1.91 0.02
N TYR A 53 -9.84 -2.24 -0.41
CA TYR A 53 -9.12 -3.45 -0.04
C TYR A 53 -8.02 -3.14 0.97
N TYR A 54 -7.99 -3.89 2.06
CA TYR A 54 -6.99 -3.73 3.12
C TYR A 54 -6.65 -5.07 3.77
N GLY A 55 -5.42 -5.18 4.29
CA GLY A 55 -4.90 -6.37 4.95
C GLY A 55 -4.91 -6.22 6.47
N GLY A 56 -5.33 -7.28 7.18
CA GLY A 56 -5.17 -7.42 8.62
C GLY A 56 -3.81 -8.04 8.94
N VAL A 57 -2.94 -7.26 9.58
CA VAL A 57 -1.52 -7.53 9.75
C VAL A 57 -1.27 -8.82 10.51
N GLU A 58 -1.88 -9.02 11.68
CA GLU A 58 -1.56 -10.16 12.54
C GLU A 58 -2.24 -11.47 12.13
N HIS A 59 -3.30 -11.40 11.32
CA HIS A 59 -4.20 -12.54 11.10
C HIS A 59 -4.20 -13.05 9.64
N LYS A 60 -3.30 -12.55 8.78
CA LYS A 60 -3.25 -12.89 7.34
C LYS A 60 -4.60 -12.70 6.63
N ILE A 61 -5.35 -11.68 7.04
CA ILE A 61 -6.68 -11.39 6.51
C ILE A 61 -6.56 -10.43 5.34
N LEU A 62 -7.33 -10.68 4.28
CA LEU A 62 -7.66 -9.69 3.26
C LEU A 62 -9.13 -9.33 3.41
N ALA A 63 -9.43 -8.05 3.57
CA ALA A 63 -10.78 -7.55 3.70
C ALA A 63 -11.13 -6.63 2.52
N ARG A 64 -12.39 -6.71 2.09
CA ARG A 64 -13.02 -5.88 1.07
C ARG A 64 -14.16 -5.12 1.72
N PHE A 65 -14.06 -3.80 1.80
CA PHE A 65 -15.16 -2.94 2.20
C PHE A 65 -15.85 -2.36 0.96
N ASP A 66 -17.07 -2.79 0.68
CA ASP A 66 -17.89 -2.27 -0.41
C ASP A 66 -18.47 -0.91 0.00
N VAL A 67 -18.10 0.17 -0.71
CA VAL A 67 -18.47 1.54 -0.30
C VAL A 67 -19.95 1.83 -0.47
N ARG A 68 -20.64 1.13 -1.40
CA ARG A 68 -22.06 1.38 -1.68
C ARG A 68 -22.96 0.71 -0.65
N SER A 69 -22.69 -0.55 -0.36
CA SER A 69 -23.46 -1.36 0.58
C SER A 69 -22.96 -1.24 2.02
N GLU A 70 -21.75 -0.69 2.19
CA GLU A 70 -21.04 -0.53 3.47
C GLU A 70 -20.84 -1.84 4.21
N LYS A 71 -20.63 -2.92 3.47
CA LYS A 71 -20.36 -4.25 4.00
C LYS A 71 -18.89 -4.58 3.89
N VAL A 72 -18.38 -5.25 4.92
CA VAL A 72 -17.04 -5.83 4.93
C VAL A 72 -17.15 -7.32 4.63
N GLU A 73 -16.36 -7.77 3.66
CA GLU A 73 -16.21 -9.17 3.28
C GLU A 73 -14.76 -9.60 3.52
N PHE A 74 -14.58 -10.76 4.15
CA PHE A 74 -13.26 -11.34 4.39
C PHE A 74 -12.93 -12.35 3.29
N ILE A 75 -11.91 -12.04 2.50
CA ILE A 75 -11.45 -12.86 1.39
C ILE A 75 -10.47 -13.90 1.93
N LYS A 76 -10.81 -15.18 1.77
CA LYS A 76 -9.93 -16.28 2.15
C LYS A 76 -8.74 -16.32 1.21
N THR A 77 -7.57 -16.15 1.78
CA THR A 77 -6.30 -16.28 1.10
C THR A 77 -5.84 -17.73 1.20
N GLN A 78 -5.20 -18.30 0.16
CA GLN A 78 -4.74 -19.68 0.23
C GLN A 78 -3.67 -19.81 1.34
N LYS A 79 -4.03 -20.55 2.40
CA LYS A 79 -3.40 -20.55 3.73
C LYS A 79 -1.89 -20.85 3.73
N ASP A 80 -1.39 -21.55 2.72
CA ASP A 80 -0.05 -22.14 2.74
C ASP A 80 0.96 -21.45 1.82
N GLU A 81 0.53 -20.62 0.87
CA GLU A 81 1.46 -19.95 -0.07
C GLU A 81 1.67 -18.46 0.21
N ILE A 82 0.80 -17.88 1.04
CA ILE A 82 0.79 -16.45 1.33
C ILE A 82 1.73 -16.17 2.49
N VAL A 83 2.96 -15.89 2.08
CA VAL A 83 4.01 -15.35 2.92
C VAL A 83 3.53 -13.96 3.36
N ASN A 84 3.46 -13.82 4.69
CA ASN A 84 3.49 -12.59 5.46
C ASN A 84 2.77 -11.36 4.85
N VAL A 85 1.46 -11.20 5.12
CA VAL A 85 0.68 -9.98 4.79
C VAL A 85 1.36 -8.69 5.31
N TYR A 86 2.22 -8.82 6.34
CA TYR A 86 3.09 -7.78 6.88
C TYR A 86 4.06 -7.13 5.86
N SER A 87 4.29 -7.75 4.70
CA SER A 87 5.19 -7.27 3.65
C SER A 87 4.49 -6.95 2.34
N TRP A 88 3.15 -6.92 2.33
CA TRP A 88 2.41 -6.65 1.11
C TRP A 88 2.30 -5.17 0.82
N THR A 89 2.68 -4.83 -0.40
CA THR A 89 2.35 -3.55 -1.00
C THR A 89 1.21 -3.80 -1.99
N PHE A 90 -0.02 -3.42 -1.63
CA PHE A 90 -1.19 -3.61 -2.50
C PHE A 90 -1.08 -2.77 -3.77
N ILE A 91 -1.53 -3.32 -4.88
CA ILE A 91 -1.53 -2.67 -6.20
C ILE A 91 -2.90 -2.82 -6.85
N ASN A 92 -3.25 -1.84 -7.69
CA ASN A 92 -4.37 -1.92 -8.60
C ASN A 92 -3.76 -2.01 -10.00
N HIS A 93 -3.81 -3.19 -10.60
CA HIS A 93 -3.31 -3.42 -11.95
C HIS A 93 -4.49 -3.57 -12.91
N GLN A 94 -4.73 -2.57 -13.76
CA GLN A 94 -5.84 -2.58 -14.72
C GLN A 94 -7.21 -2.90 -14.11
N GLY A 95 -7.50 -2.41 -12.90
CA GLY A 95 -8.75 -2.67 -12.18
C GLY A 95 -8.78 -3.98 -11.41
N LYS A 96 -7.68 -4.74 -11.39
CA LYS A 96 -7.54 -5.98 -10.61
C LYS A 96 -6.71 -5.74 -9.36
N LEU A 97 -7.14 -6.36 -8.27
CA LEU A 97 -6.37 -6.37 -7.03
C LEU A 97 -5.11 -7.19 -7.22
N GLY A 98 -3.98 -6.66 -6.79
CA GLY A 98 -2.74 -7.41 -6.67
C GLY A 98 -1.94 -6.98 -5.45
N GLY A 99 -0.79 -7.61 -5.29
CA GLY A 99 0.17 -7.18 -4.29
C GLY A 99 1.58 -7.60 -4.64
N ILE A 100 2.52 -6.77 -4.20
CA ILE A 100 3.94 -7.02 -4.29
C ILE A 100 4.43 -7.42 -2.92
N GLU A 101 5.11 -8.56 -2.88
CA GLU A 101 5.86 -9.05 -1.76
C GLU A 101 7.35 -9.07 -2.10
N TYR A 102 8.18 -8.75 -1.10
CA TYR A 102 9.62 -8.88 -1.22
C TYR A 102 10.18 -9.70 -0.07
N ASN A 103 11.05 -10.67 -0.38
CA ASN A 103 11.71 -11.51 0.61
C ASN A 103 13.22 -11.21 0.74
N TYR A 104 13.82 -11.74 1.81
CA TYR A 104 15.25 -11.54 2.10
C TYR A 104 16.21 -12.13 1.03
N PHE A 105 15.71 -12.94 0.11
CA PHE A 105 16.49 -13.54 -0.98
C PHE A 105 16.52 -12.69 -2.25
N TYR A 106 16.16 -11.40 -2.16
CA TYR A 106 16.14 -10.46 -3.29
C TYR A 106 15.14 -10.84 -4.39
N LYS A 107 14.13 -11.65 -4.02
CA LYS A 107 13.04 -12.03 -4.92
C LYS A 107 11.83 -11.19 -4.61
N MET A 108 11.27 -10.62 -5.67
CA MET A 108 9.97 -9.99 -5.63
C MET A 108 8.94 -11.00 -6.14
N ARG A 109 7.87 -11.17 -5.37
CA ARG A 109 6.71 -11.97 -5.74
C ARG A 109 5.55 -11.03 -6.00
N LEU A 110 5.03 -11.07 -7.21
CA LEU A 110 3.80 -10.40 -7.57
C LEU A 110 2.67 -11.43 -7.46
N TRP A 111 1.56 -11.03 -6.87
CA TRP A 111 0.31 -11.78 -6.98
C TRP A 111 -0.80 -10.89 -7.54
N MET A 112 -1.70 -11.49 -8.32
CA MET A 112 -2.87 -10.83 -8.89
C MET A 112 -4.10 -11.70 -8.66
N GLN A 113 -5.21 -11.06 -8.30
CA GLN A 113 -6.51 -11.70 -8.22
C GLN A 113 -7.08 -11.84 -9.63
N GLU A 114 -7.24 -13.07 -10.10
CA GLU A 114 -7.91 -13.34 -11.39
C GLU A 114 -9.42 -13.51 -11.19
N ARG A 115 -9.81 -14.21 -10.13
CA ARG A 115 -11.19 -14.42 -9.67
C ARG A 115 -11.20 -14.44 -8.15
N GLU A 116 -12.39 -14.42 -7.54
CA GLU A 116 -12.56 -14.35 -6.07
C GLU A 116 -11.66 -15.34 -5.30
N GLU A 117 -11.50 -16.56 -5.83
CA GLU A 117 -10.70 -17.62 -5.19
C GLU A 117 -9.40 -17.98 -5.95
N TYR A 118 -9.15 -17.36 -7.11
CA TYR A 118 -8.02 -17.72 -7.98
C TYR A 118 -7.00 -16.59 -8.07
N TRP A 119 -5.77 -16.92 -7.69
CA TRP A 119 -4.63 -16.02 -7.61
C TRP A 119 -3.54 -16.49 -8.56
N ASN A 120 -3.00 -15.56 -9.34
CA ASN A 120 -1.83 -15.81 -10.16
C ASN A 120 -0.59 -15.25 -9.48
N TYR A 121 0.50 -16.02 -9.49
CA TYR A 121 1.75 -15.67 -8.84
C TYR A 121 2.88 -15.63 -9.85
N MET A 122 3.65 -14.55 -9.82
CA MET A 122 4.86 -14.36 -10.61
C MET A 122 6.01 -14.06 -9.66
N THR A 123 7.20 -14.58 -9.94
CA THR A 123 8.41 -14.29 -9.17
C THR A 123 9.48 -13.78 -10.12
N CYS A 124 10.12 -12.67 -9.75
CA CYS A 124 11.20 -12.08 -10.52
C CYS A 124 12.36 -11.70 -9.60
N ASP A 125 13.58 -11.77 -10.12
CA ASP A 125 14.77 -11.33 -9.42
C ASP A 125 14.87 -9.80 -9.49
N VAL A 126 15.00 -9.16 -8.33
CA VAL A 126 15.05 -7.70 -8.24
C VAL A 126 16.45 -7.20 -8.59
N PRO A 127 16.58 -6.14 -9.42
CA PRO A 127 17.87 -5.51 -9.70
C PRO A 127 18.63 -5.14 -8.43
N CYS A 128 19.96 -5.29 -8.47
CA CYS A 128 20.82 -5.04 -7.32
C CYS A 128 20.69 -3.62 -6.74
N GLU A 129 20.44 -2.65 -7.61
CA GLU A 129 20.25 -1.22 -7.33
C GLU A 129 19.01 -0.95 -6.48
N TRP A 130 17.98 -1.80 -6.60
CA TRP A 130 16.72 -1.63 -5.87
C TRP A 130 16.76 -2.27 -4.48
N ARG A 131 17.82 -3.00 -4.12
CA ARG A 131 17.90 -3.71 -2.82
C ARG A 131 17.67 -2.79 -1.62
N ASP A 132 18.17 -1.57 -1.70
CA ASP A 132 18.00 -0.59 -0.62
C ASP A 132 16.54 -0.17 -0.44
N LEU A 133 15.74 -0.14 -1.51
CA LEU A 133 14.30 0.13 -1.46
C LEU A 133 13.57 -0.85 -0.54
N PHE A 134 14.00 -2.11 -0.54
CA PHE A 134 13.32 -3.20 0.16
C PHE A 134 13.90 -3.55 1.54
N ARG A 135 15.10 -3.05 1.89
CA ARG A 135 15.75 -3.32 3.19
C ARG A 135 14.99 -2.81 4.42
N GLY A 136 14.09 -1.83 4.25
CA GLY A 136 13.44 -1.10 5.35
C GLY A 136 11.98 -1.44 5.68
N LYS A 137 11.35 -2.42 4.99
CA LYS A 137 9.91 -2.75 5.09
C LYS A 137 8.96 -1.54 4.95
N ARG A 138 9.32 -0.61 4.07
CA ARG A 138 8.67 0.71 3.97
C ARG A 138 8.45 1.12 2.53
N LEU A 139 8.16 0.13 1.69
CA LEU A 139 7.76 0.37 0.32
C LEU A 139 6.31 0.83 0.31
N SER A 140 6.02 1.83 -0.52
CA SER A 140 4.66 2.18 -0.91
C SER A 140 4.52 1.90 -2.40
N SER A 141 3.36 1.40 -2.80
CA SER A 141 2.91 1.40 -4.19
C SER A 141 1.85 2.48 -4.27
N PRO A 142 2.21 3.66 -4.80
CA PRO A 142 1.24 4.72 -5.03
C PRO A 142 0.13 4.27 -6.00
N GLY A 143 0.43 3.29 -6.85
CA GLY A 143 -0.46 2.75 -7.88
C GLY A 143 0.24 2.58 -9.22
N GLU A 144 -0.57 2.33 -10.24
CA GLU A 144 -0.13 2.16 -11.62
C GLU A 144 -0.12 3.50 -12.37
N ILE A 145 0.86 3.68 -13.26
CA ILE A 145 0.90 4.80 -14.20
C ILE A 145 0.28 4.43 -15.55
N TYR A 146 -0.03 5.42 -16.40
CA TYR A 146 -0.74 5.22 -17.67
C TYR A 146 -0.11 4.20 -18.65
N THR A 147 1.16 3.82 -18.46
CA THR A 147 1.86 2.81 -19.25
C THR A 147 1.59 1.38 -18.79
N GLY A 148 0.87 1.17 -17.69
CA GLY A 148 0.67 -0.14 -17.07
C GLY A 148 1.77 -0.54 -16.08
N GLU A 149 2.77 0.33 -15.86
CA GLU A 149 3.86 0.07 -14.92
C GLU A 149 3.44 0.39 -13.48
N VAL A 150 3.77 -0.51 -12.56
CA VAL A 150 3.55 -0.32 -11.13
C VAL A 150 4.63 0.63 -10.59
N MET A 151 4.20 1.74 -10.00
CA MET A 151 5.09 2.68 -9.35
C MET A 151 5.41 2.22 -7.94
N LEU A 152 6.68 2.28 -7.57
CA LEU A 152 7.21 1.89 -6.26
C LEU A 152 8.08 3.03 -5.73
N VAL A 153 7.85 3.41 -4.46
CA VAL A 153 8.59 4.48 -3.80
C VAL A 153 8.94 4.10 -2.37
N SER A 154 10.06 4.63 -1.89
CA SER A 154 10.36 4.61 -0.46
C SER A 154 9.38 5.52 0.27
N SER A 155 8.73 5.03 1.33
CA SER A 155 7.88 5.87 2.19
C SER A 155 8.69 6.82 3.08
N ARG A 156 10.03 6.83 2.95
CA ARG A 156 10.94 7.72 3.66
C ARG A 156 11.90 8.43 2.73
N LEU A 157 12.11 9.70 3.02
CA LEU A 157 13.19 10.50 2.45
C LEU A 157 14.47 10.29 3.27
N GLU A 158 15.46 9.63 2.66
CA GLU A 158 16.81 9.57 3.21
C GLU A 158 17.56 10.85 2.86
N SER A 159 18.13 11.53 3.85
CA SER A 159 18.89 12.76 3.57
C SER A 159 20.12 12.50 2.70
N SER A 160 20.76 11.34 2.87
CA SER A 160 22.03 10.95 2.23
C SER A 160 21.92 10.42 0.81
N LYS A 161 20.71 10.29 0.26
CA LYS A 161 20.50 9.75 -1.09
C LYS A 161 19.52 10.63 -1.87
N PRO A 162 19.68 10.74 -3.19
CA PRO A 162 18.63 11.30 -4.02
C PRO A 162 17.32 10.54 -3.86
N PHE A 163 16.20 11.20 -4.14
CA PHE A 163 14.91 10.52 -4.14
C PHE A 163 14.69 9.88 -5.51
N SER A 164 14.43 8.57 -5.52
CA SER A 164 14.17 7.83 -6.75
C SER A 164 12.79 7.20 -6.73
N VAL A 165 12.14 7.22 -7.88
CA VAL A 165 10.92 6.49 -8.18
C VAL A 165 11.31 5.26 -9.00
N TYR A 166 10.69 4.13 -8.67
CA TYR A 166 10.94 2.86 -9.31
C TYR A 166 9.67 2.42 -10.05
N TYR A 167 9.83 1.80 -11.22
CA TYR A 167 8.74 1.37 -12.08
C TYR A 167 8.98 -0.08 -12.50
N TYR A 168 7.99 -0.92 -12.23
CA TYR A 168 8.00 -2.32 -12.60
C TYR A 168 6.90 -2.60 -13.62
N ASP A 169 7.27 -3.15 -14.77
CA ASP A 169 6.33 -3.65 -15.78
C ASP A 169 6.12 -5.16 -15.55
N PRO A 170 4.96 -5.59 -15.03
CA PRO A 170 4.69 -7.00 -14.77
C PRO A 170 4.47 -7.83 -16.04
N ILE A 171 4.17 -7.19 -17.18
CA ILE A 171 3.95 -7.88 -18.46
C ILE A 171 5.29 -8.11 -19.17
N LYS A 172 6.15 -7.08 -19.18
CA LYS A 172 7.48 -7.18 -19.79
C LYS A 172 8.55 -7.72 -18.84
N GLU A 173 8.21 -7.93 -17.58
CA GLU A 173 9.14 -8.30 -16.50
C GLU A 173 10.36 -7.37 -16.46
N SER A 174 10.12 -6.06 -16.62
CA SER A 174 11.18 -5.07 -16.77
C SER A 174 11.15 -4.03 -15.64
N PHE A 175 12.33 -3.51 -15.32
CA PHE A 175 12.54 -2.58 -14.23
C PHE A 175 13.19 -1.31 -14.76
N ARG A 176 12.71 -0.15 -14.30
CA ARG A 176 13.40 1.13 -14.51
C ARG A 176 13.24 2.04 -13.31
N SER A 177 14.17 2.95 -13.12
CA SER A 177 14.11 3.98 -12.08
C SER A 177 14.30 5.36 -12.68
N ALA A 178 13.80 6.37 -11.97
CA ALA A 178 14.05 7.77 -12.26
C ALA A 178 14.39 8.49 -10.96
N GLU A 179 15.43 9.30 -11.00
CA GLU A 179 15.75 10.21 -9.90
C GLU A 179 14.90 11.48 -10.05
N VAL A 180 14.33 11.95 -8.94
CA VAL A 180 13.58 13.20 -8.90
C VAL A 180 14.51 14.30 -8.42
N GLU A 181 14.91 15.15 -9.36
CA GLU A 181 15.65 16.37 -9.07
C GLU A 181 14.77 17.40 -8.36
N GLY A 182 15.38 18.35 -7.64
CA GLY A 182 14.66 19.44 -6.97
C GLY A 182 14.07 19.08 -5.60
N ILE A 183 14.03 17.80 -5.21
CA ILE A 183 13.92 17.41 -3.80
C ILE A 183 15.29 17.67 -3.19
N ALA A 184 15.45 18.86 -2.61
CA ALA A 184 16.70 19.50 -2.18
C ALA A 184 17.83 18.54 -1.76
N ASP A 185 19.08 18.93 -2.05
CA ASP A 185 20.25 18.08 -1.85
C ASP A 185 20.48 17.66 -0.38
N HIS A 186 21.46 16.76 -0.18
CA HIS A 186 21.81 16.27 1.15
C HIS A 186 22.08 17.40 2.14
N GLU A 187 22.82 18.44 1.73
CA GLU A 187 23.25 19.52 2.61
C GLU A 187 22.08 20.39 3.04
N PHE A 188 21.24 20.80 2.10
CA PHE A 188 20.02 21.54 2.39
C PHE A 188 19.10 20.75 3.33
N ARG A 189 18.87 19.46 3.04
CA ARG A 189 18.02 18.61 3.89
C ARG A 189 18.60 18.42 5.28
N ARG A 190 19.92 18.23 5.38
CA ARG A 190 20.64 18.09 6.64
C ARG A 190 20.55 19.36 7.48
N ILE A 191 20.73 20.54 6.89
CA ILE A 191 20.68 21.83 7.59
C ILE A 191 19.25 22.12 8.07
N HIS A 192 18.25 21.88 7.22
CA HIS A 192 16.85 22.19 7.53
C HIS A 192 16.08 21.07 8.23
N GLY A 193 16.75 19.97 8.57
CA GLY A 193 16.14 18.83 9.27
C GLY A 193 15.08 18.07 8.45
N ILE A 194 15.10 18.22 7.13
CA ILE A 194 14.26 17.47 6.19
C ILE A 194 14.82 16.03 6.10
N GLY A 195 13.98 15.02 6.33
CA GLY A 195 14.40 13.62 6.39
C GLY A 195 15.00 13.15 7.74
N LYS A 196 15.31 14.05 8.69
CA LYS A 196 15.79 13.69 10.05
C LYS A 196 14.72 13.09 10.95
N ARG A 197 13.45 13.40 10.69
CA ARG A 197 12.28 12.72 11.26
C ARG A 197 11.67 11.89 10.14
N ALA A 198 11.18 10.70 10.46
CA ALA A 198 10.45 9.86 9.50
C ALA A 198 9.21 10.62 9.01
N ARG A 199 9.39 11.44 7.98
CA ARG A 199 8.28 12.07 7.25
C ARG A 199 7.81 11.02 6.27
N GLU A 200 6.56 10.62 6.43
CA GLU A 200 5.89 9.75 5.48
C GLU A 200 5.75 10.51 4.16
N MET A 201 6.23 9.90 3.08
CA MET A 201 5.98 10.42 1.75
C MET A 201 4.65 9.86 1.24
N LEU A 202 3.79 10.75 0.80
CA LEU A 202 2.61 10.40 0.02
C LEU A 202 2.93 10.63 -1.45
N CYS A 203 2.58 9.66 -2.28
CA CYS A 203 2.71 9.72 -3.73
C CYS A 203 1.35 9.35 -4.31
N PHE A 204 0.97 10.02 -5.40
CA PHE A 204 -0.30 9.81 -6.07
C PHE A 204 -0.02 9.72 -7.58
N PRO A 205 -0.04 8.52 -8.18
CA PRO A 205 0.19 8.36 -9.60
C PRO A 205 -1.03 8.89 -10.36
N GLY A 206 -0.80 9.58 -11.47
CA GLY A 206 -1.89 10.10 -12.30
C GLY A 206 -2.64 11.30 -11.73
N HIS A 207 -2.25 11.84 -10.58
CA HIS A 207 -2.82 13.08 -10.07
C HIS A 207 -2.10 14.29 -10.70
N ILE A 208 -2.59 14.74 -11.85
CA ILE A 208 -2.29 16.07 -12.37
C ILE A 208 -3.40 16.99 -11.86
N GLU A 209 -3.27 17.48 -10.63
CA GLU A 209 -3.91 18.75 -10.32
C GLU A 209 -3.08 19.82 -11.03
N ASN A 210 -3.69 20.51 -11.98
CA ASN A 210 -3.15 21.79 -12.43
C ASN A 210 -3.12 22.70 -11.21
N ILE A 211 -1.96 22.85 -10.57
CA ILE A 211 -1.73 23.82 -9.49
C ILE A 211 -1.56 25.23 -10.08
N MET A 212 -2.26 25.53 -11.17
CA MET A 212 -2.51 26.91 -11.58
C MET A 212 -3.74 27.35 -10.81
N PHE A 213 -3.48 27.92 -9.62
CA PHE A 213 -4.49 28.69 -8.91
C PHE A 213 -5.07 29.78 -9.83
N LEU A 214 -6.40 29.91 -9.78
CA LEU A 214 -7.15 31.10 -10.21
C LEU A 214 -6.70 32.33 -9.41
#